data_AF-A0A6A3NQN1-F1
#
_entry.id   AF-A0A6A3NQN1-F1
#
_cell.length_a   1.000
_cell.length_b   1.000
_cell.length_c   1.000
_cell.angle_alpha   90.00
_cell.angle_beta   90.00
_cell.angle_gamma   90.00
#
_symmetry.space_group_name_H-M   'P 1'
#
loop_
_entity.id
_entity.type
_entity.pdbx_description
1 polymer ?
#
loop_
_entity_poly.entity_id
_entity_poly.type
_entity_poly.pdbx_seq_one_letter_code
_entity_poly.pdbx_strand_id
1 'polypeptide(L)'
;MKLRGGRGARSKKPAPTRKKVGRPKKNYRRTCPQCRRKLKTPQGLKKHLAKELKCDPASVAARTTARKELNRRAAKRAHKKKGTPPEA
;
A
#
# COMPACT_ATOMS: atom_id res chain seq x y z
N MET A 1 60.53 -30.45 12.81
CA MET A 1 59.17 -30.63 13.38
C MET A 1 58.24 -31.16 12.29
N LYS A 2 57.59 -32.31 12.51
CA LYS A 2 56.48 -32.81 11.66
C LYS A 2 55.25 -31.94 11.91
N LEU A 3 54.54 -31.51 10.87
CA LEU A 3 53.07 -31.49 10.88
C LEU A 3 52.50 -31.74 9.47
N ARG A 4 51.77 -32.85 9.39
CA ARG A 4 50.87 -33.26 8.30
C ARG A 4 49.59 -32.41 8.35
N GLY A 5 48.91 -32.32 7.20
CA GLY A 5 47.48 -32.04 7.11
C GLY A 5 47.18 -30.91 6.12
N GLY A 6 46.27 -31.02 5.17
CA GLY A 6 45.33 -32.07 4.82
C GLY A 6 44.57 -31.60 3.58
N ARG A 7 44.26 -32.53 2.68
CA ARG A 7 43.42 -32.28 1.51
C ARG A 7 42.00 -31.92 1.96
N GLY A 8 41.44 -30.87 1.36
CA GLY A 8 40.00 -30.82 1.10
C GLY A 8 39.21 -29.76 1.86
N ALA A 9 38.85 -28.70 1.14
CA ALA A 9 37.56 -28.05 1.31
C ALA A 9 36.98 -27.76 -0.08
N ARG A 10 36.55 -28.83 -0.76
CA ARG A 10 35.65 -28.70 -1.92
C ARG A 10 34.39 -28.03 -1.39
N SER A 11 34.18 -26.75 -1.72
CA SER A 11 32.96 -26.02 -1.38
C SER A 11 31.77 -26.84 -1.85
N LYS A 12 31.11 -27.54 -0.92
CA LYS A 12 29.86 -28.24 -1.22
C LYS A 12 28.85 -27.13 -1.52
N LYS A 13 28.52 -26.95 -2.80
CA LYS A 13 27.36 -26.16 -3.21
C LYS A 13 26.18 -26.60 -2.34
N PRO A 14 25.43 -25.71 -1.68
CA PRO A 14 24.25 -26.10 -0.93
C PRO A 14 23.31 -26.83 -1.90
N ALA A 15 22.82 -28.00 -1.47
CA ALA A 15 21.90 -28.80 -2.26
C ALA A 15 20.68 -27.94 -2.66
N PRO A 16 20.13 -28.09 -3.88
CA PRO A 16 18.90 -27.41 -4.24
C PRO A 16 17.81 -27.85 -3.26
N THR A 17 17.36 -26.92 -2.43
CA THR A 17 16.24 -27.19 -1.52
C THR A 17 15.04 -27.57 -2.39
N ARG A 18 14.52 -28.80 -2.20
CA ARG A 18 13.30 -29.25 -2.89
C ARG A 18 12.26 -28.15 -2.71
N LYS A 19 11.86 -27.50 -3.80
CA LYS A 19 10.70 -26.58 -3.78
C LYS A 19 9.57 -27.38 -3.17
N LYS A 20 9.06 -26.96 -2.01
CA LYS A 20 7.97 -27.64 -1.31
C LYS A 20 6.70 -27.53 -2.16
N VAL A 21 6.58 -28.43 -3.14
CA VAL A 21 5.40 -28.60 -3.99
C VAL A 21 4.26 -29.02 -3.06
N GLY A 22 3.29 -28.13 -2.89
CA GLY A 22 2.13 -28.39 -2.04
C GLY A 22 1.79 -27.33 -1.00
N ARG A 23 2.57 -26.25 -0.81
CA ARG A 23 2.04 -25.12 0.00
C ARG A 23 0.99 -24.40 -0.83
N PRO A 24 -0.32 -24.46 -0.48
CA PRO A 24 -1.32 -23.70 -1.19
C PRO A 24 -0.93 -22.24 -1.04
N LYS A 25 -0.86 -21.52 -2.15
CA LYS A 25 -0.61 -20.08 -2.14
C LYS A 25 -1.84 -19.46 -1.49
N LYS A 26 -1.81 -19.30 -0.15
CA LYS A 26 -2.90 -18.71 0.61
C LYS A 26 -3.07 -17.30 0.07
N ASN A 27 -4.03 -17.12 -0.83
CA ASN A 27 -4.51 -15.81 -1.27
C ASN A 27 -5.24 -15.21 -0.06
N TYR A 28 -4.45 -14.78 0.92
CA TYR A 28 -4.94 -14.15 2.14
C TYR A 28 -5.81 -12.99 1.69
N ARG A 29 -7.08 -13.03 2.09
CA ARG A 29 -8.15 -12.15 1.60
C ARG A 29 -7.65 -10.71 1.63
N ARG A 30 -7.39 -10.12 0.47
CA ARG A 30 -6.88 -8.74 0.34
C ARG A 30 -8.03 -7.73 0.41
N THR A 31 -9.10 -8.10 1.08
CA THR A 31 -10.35 -7.35 1.10
C THR A 31 -10.53 -6.77 2.50
N CYS A 32 -10.74 -5.46 2.58
CA CYS A 32 -11.05 -4.84 3.85
C CYS A 32 -12.45 -5.28 4.34
N PRO A 33 -12.61 -5.69 5.60
CA PRO A 33 -13.91 -6.11 6.13
C PRO A 33 -14.91 -4.96 6.25
N GLN A 34 -14.44 -3.74 6.53
CA GLN A 34 -15.31 -2.57 6.71
C GLN A 34 -15.78 -1.98 5.38
N CYS A 35 -14.85 -1.75 4.45
CA CYS A 35 -15.15 -1.05 3.20
C CYS A 35 -15.27 -1.96 1.98
N ARG A 36 -15.07 -3.28 2.16
CA ARG A 36 -15.07 -4.31 1.11
C ARG A 36 -14.12 -4.03 -0.07
N ARG A 37 -13.21 -3.06 0.08
CA ARG A 37 -12.23 -2.70 -0.95
C ARG A 37 -11.20 -3.82 -1.11
N LYS A 38 -11.00 -4.26 -2.35
CA LYS A 38 -9.94 -5.20 -2.72
C LYS A 38 -8.63 -4.44 -2.93
N LEU A 39 -7.57 -4.88 -2.27
CA LEU A 39 -6.23 -4.32 -2.34
C LEU A 39 -5.29 -5.27 -3.09
N LYS A 40 -4.29 -4.71 -3.77
CA LYS A 40 -3.37 -5.50 -4.61
C LYS A 40 -2.38 -6.31 -3.77
N THR A 41 -2.00 -5.82 -2.60
CA THR A 41 -0.96 -6.42 -1.74
C THR A 41 -1.44 -6.59 -0.29
N PRO A 42 -0.94 -7.60 0.45
CA PRO A 42 -1.26 -7.78 1.87
C PRO A 42 -0.74 -6.62 2.73
N GLN A 43 0.43 -6.08 2.40
CA GLN A 43 0.97 -4.87 3.05
C GLN A 43 0.04 -3.66 2.83
N GLY A 44 -0.58 -3.55 1.65
CA GLY A 44 -1.58 -2.53 1.37
C GLY A 44 -2.80 -2.65 2.28
N LEU A 45 -3.26 -3.87 2.56
CA LEU A 45 -4.33 -4.11 3.54
C LEU A 45 -3.92 -3.73 4.96
N LYS A 46 -2.71 -4.10 5.39
CA LYS A 46 -2.19 -3.70 6.71
C LYS A 46 -2.15 -2.18 6.87
N LYS A 47 -1.59 -1.47 5.89
CA LYS A 47 -1.55 0.00 5.86
C LYS A 47 -2.94 0.62 5.79
N HIS A 48 -3.88 -0.02 5.10
CA HIS A 48 -5.25 0.46 5.00
C HIS A 48 -5.99 0.38 6.34
N LEU A 49 -5.81 -0.72 7.08
CA LEU A 49 -6.41 -0.92 8.40
C LEU A 49 -5.75 -0.03 9.48
N ALA A 50 -4.46 0.28 9.33
CA ALA A 50 -3.73 1.15 10.26
C ALA A 50 -3.99 2.65 10.05
N LYS A 51 -4.90 3.05 9.17
CA LYS A 51 -5.26 4.47 9.00
C LYS A 51 -6.20 4.90 10.14
N GLU A 52 -5.86 5.98 10.81
CA GLU A 52 -6.70 6.68 11.80
C GLU A 52 -8.12 6.95 11.28
N LEU A 53 -8.20 7.32 10.00
CA LEU A 53 -9.48 7.57 9.35
C LEU A 53 -10.19 6.27 8.99
N LYS A 54 -11.33 6.04 9.63
CA LYS A 54 -12.26 4.93 9.35
C LYS A 54 -12.47 4.78 7.83
N CYS A 55 -12.34 3.54 7.37
CA CYS A 55 -12.51 3.22 5.96
C CYS A 55 -13.96 2.93 5.57
N ASP A 56 -14.90 3.03 6.51
CA ASP A 56 -16.33 2.81 6.31
C ASP A 56 -16.89 3.50 5.04
N PRO A 57 -17.73 2.81 4.23
CA PRO A 57 -18.27 3.36 2.99
C PRO A 57 -18.96 4.72 3.15
N ALA A 58 -19.76 4.91 4.21
CA ALA A 58 -20.45 6.17 4.46
C ALA A 58 -19.44 7.27 4.83
N SER A 59 -18.43 6.94 5.63
CA SER A 59 -17.34 7.88 5.96
C SER A 59 -16.49 8.26 4.75
N VAL A 60 -16.22 7.34 3.83
CA VAL A 60 -15.54 7.64 2.56
C VAL A 60 -16.41 8.55 1.70
N ALA A 61 -17.71 8.25 1.56
CA ALA A 61 -18.65 9.06 0.78
C ALA A 61 -18.72 10.50 1.33
N ALA A 62 -18.91 10.66 2.64
CA ALA A 62 -18.95 11.98 3.29
C ALA A 62 -17.67 12.81 3.07
N ARG A 63 -16.49 12.18 3.11
CA ARG A 63 -15.24 12.88 2.81
C ARG A 63 -15.14 13.29 1.34
N THR A 64 -15.63 12.46 0.42
CA THR A 64 -15.63 12.81 -1.01
C THR A 64 -16.57 13.96 -1.32
N THR A 65 -17.75 14.02 -0.69
CA THR A 65 -18.68 15.14 -0.85
C THR A 65 -18.10 16.42 -0.25
N ALA A 66 -17.55 16.37 0.97
CA ALA A 66 -16.88 17.51 1.59
C ALA A 66 -15.74 18.06 0.73
N ARG A 67 -14.92 17.18 0.14
CA ARG A 67 -13.81 17.58 -0.73
C ARG A 67 -14.28 18.20 -2.04
N LYS A 68 -15.37 17.67 -2.63
CA LYS A 68 -16.01 18.27 -3.82
C LYS A 68 -16.55 19.66 -3.50
N GLU A 69 -17.19 19.83 -2.35
CA GLU A 69 -17.73 21.12 -1.92
C GLU A 69 -16.62 22.15 -1.67
N LEU A 70 -15.55 21.77 -0.97
CA LEU A 70 -14.37 22.61 -0.77
C LEU A 70 -13.80 23.08 -2.13
N ASN A 71 -13.64 22.16 -3.08
CA ASN A 71 -13.15 22.51 -4.42
C ASN A 71 -14.10 23.46 -5.15
N ARG A 72 -15.42 23.26 -5.06
CA ARG A 72 -16.41 24.19 -5.63
C ARG A 72 -16.28 25.58 -5.01
N ARG A 73 -16.13 25.67 -3.68
CA ARG A 73 -15.92 26.95 -2.98
C ARG A 73 -14.62 27.62 -3.41
N ALA A 74 -13.53 26.86 -3.54
CA ALA A 74 -12.24 27.35 -4.00
C ALA A 74 -12.32 27.87 -5.45
N ALA A 75 -12.97 27.13 -6.35
CA ALA A 75 -13.19 27.56 -7.74
C ALA A 75 -14.00 28.85 -7.81
N LYS A 76 -15.11 28.96 -7.06
CA LYS A 76 -15.89 30.21 -6.98
C LYS A 76 -15.04 31.39 -6.51
N ARG A 77 -14.18 31.20 -5.51
CA ARG A 77 -13.24 32.24 -5.05
C ARG A 77 -12.22 32.62 -6.11
N ALA A 78 -11.69 31.65 -6.86
CA ALA A 78 -10.74 31.89 -7.94
C ALA A 78 -11.36 32.69 -9.10
N HIS A 79 -12.61 32.37 -9.49
CA HIS A 79 -13.34 33.16 -10.49
C HIS A 79 -13.64 34.58 -10.00
N LYS A 80 -14.04 34.75 -8.73
CA LYS A 80 -14.28 36.08 -8.15
C LYS A 80 -13.01 36.96 -8.16
N LYS A 81 -11.84 36.39 -7.87
CA LYS A 81 -10.55 37.12 -7.94
C LYS A 81 -10.12 37.52 -9.36
N LYS A 82 -10.52 36.77 -10.38
CA LYS A 82 -10.22 37.09 -11.79
C LYS A 82 -11.13 38.17 -12.39
N GLY A 83 -12.28 38.43 -11.76
CA GLY A 83 -13.28 39.39 -12.24
C GLY A 83 -13.10 40.82 -11.74
N THR A 84 -12.19 41.07 -10.79
CA THR A 84 -11.78 42.43 -10.40
C THR A 84 -10.61 42.86 -11.28
N PRO A 85 -10.78 43.77 -12.25
CA PRO A 85 -9.63 44.42 -12.87
C PRO A 85 -8.84 45.14 -11.78
N PRO A 86 -7.50 45.16 -11.84
CA PRO A 86 -6.74 46.08 -11.02
C PRO A 86 -7.21 47.49 -11.38
N GLU A 87 -7.83 48.19 -10.42
CA GLU A 87 -7.96 49.65 -10.55
C GLU A 87 -6.55 50.21 -10.73
N ALA A 88 -6.37 50.90 -11.86
CA ALA A 88 -5.18 51.65 -12.23
C ALA A 88 -5.43 53.13 -11.91
#